data_AF-A0A7K8TKN4-F1
#
_entry.id   AF-A0A7K8TKN4-F1
#
_cell.length_a   1.000
_cell.length_b   1.000
_cell.length_c   1.000
_cell.angle_alpha   90.00
_cell.angle_beta   90.00
_cell.angle_gamma   90.00
#
_symmetry.space_group_name_H-M   'P 1'
#
loop_
_entity.id
_entity.type
_entity.pdbx_description
1 polymer ?
#
loop_
_entity_poly.entity_id
_entity_poly.type
_entity_poly.pdbx_seq_one_letter_code
_entity_poly.pdbx_strand_id
1 'polypeptide(L)'
;FTGTYYTAVSATQKKILPSPLVGSQHLPNQKNNPTFGFTVNWSFSDSTTVFTGQCFVDKGREVLKTMWLLRSRVDDAKDDWKAT
;
A
#
# COMPACT_ATOMS: atom_id res chain seq x y z
N PHE A 1 -5.31 10.69 4.91
CA PHE A 1 -5.99 9.72 5.78
C PHE A 1 -4.96 8.80 6.43
N THR A 2 -5.29 8.20 7.57
CA THR A 2 -4.46 7.22 8.28
C THR A 2 -5.28 5.96 8.54
N GLY A 3 -4.63 4.83 8.83
CA GLY A 3 -5.32 3.58 9.13
C GLY A 3 -4.39 2.45 9.53
N THR A 4 -4.91 1.23 9.51
CA THR A 4 -4.17 -0.01 9.80
C THR A 4 -4.40 -1.02 8.69
N TYR A 5 -3.33 -1.63 8.19
CA TYR A 5 -3.34 -2.68 7.19
C TYR A 5 -3.07 -4.04 7.83
N TYR A 6 -3.89 -5.04 7.50
CA TYR A 6 -3.71 -6.43 7.90
C TYR A 6 -3.52 -7.28 6.65
N THR A 7 -2.27 -7.65 6.35
CA THR A 7 -1.99 -8.54 5.22
C THR A 7 -2.28 -10.00 5.59
N ALA A 8 -2.76 -10.80 4.63
CA ALA A 8 -2.91 -12.25 4.81
C ALA A 8 -1.64 -13.02 4.40
N VAL A 9 -0.70 -12.36 3.72
CA VAL A 9 0.50 -12.96 3.13
C VAL A 9 1.74 -12.12 3.43
N SER A 10 2.91 -12.76 3.45
CA SER A 10 4.21 -12.12 3.70
C SER A 10 5.31 -12.89 2.98
N ALA A 11 6.29 -12.19 2.42
CA ALA A 11 7.51 -12.80 1.88
C ALA A 11 8.51 -13.22 2.98
N THR A 12 8.30 -12.76 4.21
CA THR A 12 9.11 -13.14 5.38
C THR A 12 8.44 -14.26 6.17
N GLN A 13 9.23 -15.05 6.91
CA GLN A 13 8.73 -16.05 7.86
C GLN A 13 8.31 -15.45 9.21
N LYS A 14 8.38 -14.13 9.38
CA LYS A 14 8.01 -13.46 10.63
C LYS A 14 6.49 -13.49 10.80
N LYS A 15 6.03 -13.54 12.05
CA LYS A 15 4.61 -13.45 12.38
C LYS A 15 4.04 -12.12 11.85
N ILE A 16 2.99 -12.19 11.05
CA ILE A 16 2.29 -11.01 10.53
C ILE A 16 1.68 -10.23 11.69
N LEU A 17 1.88 -8.91 11.66
CA LEU A 17 1.31 -7.96 12.62
C LEU A 17 0.55 -6.85 11.87
N PRO A 18 -0.55 -6.32 12.45
CA PRO A 18 -1.14 -5.08 11.99
C PRO A 18 -0.09 -3.99 11.80
N SER A 19 -0.16 -3.30 10.67
CA SER A 19 0.84 -2.31 10.28
C SER A 19 0.17 -0.96 9.98
N PRO A 20 0.72 0.17 10.46
CA PRO A 20 0.13 1.47 10.20
C PRO A 20 0.23 1.84 8.72
N LEU A 21 -0.80 2.54 8.23
CA LEU A 21 -0.79 3.16 6.90
C LEU A 21 -1.10 4.67 6.96
N VAL A 22 -0.48 5.41 6.06
CA VAL A 22 -0.71 6.85 5.86
C VAL A 22 -0.86 7.12 4.37
N GLY A 23 -1.89 7.87 4.00
CA GLY A 23 -2.20 8.14 2.60
C GLY A 23 -2.88 9.47 2.35
N SER A 24 -3.11 9.74 1.07
CA SER A 24 -3.83 10.89 0.56
C SER A 24 -4.76 10.46 -0.58
N GLN A 25 -5.84 11.22 -0.76
CA GLN A 25 -6.76 11.04 -1.88
C GLN A 25 -7.07 12.40 -2.50
N HIS A 26 -7.36 12.40 -3.80
CA HIS A 26 -7.86 13.59 -4.47
C HIS A 26 -9.26 13.96 -3.97
N LEU A 27 -9.60 15.25 -4.04
CA LEU A 27 -10.87 15.77 -3.52
C LEU A 27 -12.08 15.11 -4.22
N PRO A 28 -12.99 14.45 -3.46
CA PRO A 28 -14.17 13.78 -4.03
C PRO A 28 -15.09 14.75 -4.78
N ASN A 29 -15.18 16.00 -4.34
CA ASN A 29 -16.13 16.98 -4.83
C ASN A 29 -15.91 17.40 -6.30
N GLN A 30 -14.79 17.01 -6.92
CA GLN A 30 -14.51 17.31 -8.33
C GLN A 30 -14.66 16.08 -9.24
N LYS A 31 -14.61 14.85 -8.71
CA LYS A 31 -14.65 13.60 -9.50
C LYS A 31 -15.25 12.46 -8.67
N ASN A 32 -16.26 11.79 -9.21
CA ASN A 32 -16.95 10.65 -8.58
C ASN A 32 -16.05 9.42 -8.31
N ASN A 33 -14.83 9.40 -8.84
CA ASN A 33 -13.88 8.27 -8.75
C ASN A 33 -12.47 8.81 -8.43
N PRO A 34 -12.18 9.26 -7.20
CA PRO A 34 -10.90 9.87 -6.88
C PRO A 34 -9.76 8.84 -6.92
N THR A 35 -8.59 9.28 -7.39
CA THR A 35 -7.35 8.52 -7.23
C THR A 35 -6.79 8.77 -5.84
N PHE A 36 -6.15 7.74 -5.29
CA PHE A 36 -5.57 7.76 -3.96
C PHE A 36 -4.25 7.00 -3.94
N GLY A 37 -3.46 7.25 -2.89
CA GLY A 37 -2.30 6.45 -2.57
C GLY A 37 -2.09 6.38 -1.08
N PHE A 38 -1.50 5.29 -0.60
CA PHE A 38 -1.10 5.14 0.79
C PHE A 38 0.15 4.29 0.92
N THR A 39 0.93 4.58 1.95
CA THR A 39 2.13 3.84 2.33
C THR A 39 1.81 3.00 3.57
N VAL A 40 2.18 1.72 3.54
CA VAL A 40 2.16 0.80 4.67
C VAL A 40 3.58 0.62 5.17
N ASN A 41 3.82 0.96 6.43
CA ASN A 41 5.09 0.70 7.12
C ASN A 41 4.97 -0.58 7.93
N TRP A 42 5.61 -1.66 7.50
CA TRP A 42 5.38 -2.99 8.05
C TRP A 42 5.94 -3.14 9.48
N SER A 43 5.08 -3.40 10.47
CA SER A 43 5.50 -3.53 11.87
C SER A 43 6.22 -4.84 12.19
N PHE A 44 6.33 -5.76 11.23
CA PHE A 44 6.97 -7.06 11.38
C PHE A 44 8.15 -7.27 10.42
N SER A 45 8.51 -6.30 9.57
CA SER A 45 9.65 -6.42 8.65
C SER A 45 10.25 -5.07 8.31
N ASP A 46 11.49 -5.03 7.85
CA ASP A 46 12.17 -3.79 7.45
C ASP A 46 11.79 -3.39 6.01
N SER A 47 10.57 -3.69 5.57
CA SER A 47 10.10 -3.33 4.23
C SER A 47 9.01 -2.26 4.30
N THR A 48 8.68 -1.66 3.16
CA THR A 48 7.58 -0.71 3.03
C THR A 48 6.83 -0.99 1.75
N THR A 49 5.50 -0.88 1.76
CA THR A 49 4.70 -1.03 0.54
C THR A 49 3.91 0.24 0.27
N VAL A 50 3.95 0.72 -0.97
CA VAL A 50 3.07 1.79 -1.43
C VAL A 50 1.97 1.19 -2.29
N PHE A 51 0.74 1.65 -2.08
CA PHE A 51 -0.40 1.37 -2.93
C PHE A 51 -0.81 2.65 -3.63
N THR A 52 -1.13 2.55 -4.91
CA THR A 52 -1.79 3.62 -5.67
C THR A 52 -2.98 3.03 -6.41
N GLY A 53 -4.04 3.80 -6.54
CA GLY A 53 -5.24 3.28 -7.16
C GLY A 53 -6.35 4.31 -7.34
N GLN A 54 -7.50 3.79 -7.74
CA GLN A 54 -8.70 4.57 -7.96
C GLN A 54 -9.92 3.78 -7.46
N CYS A 55 -10.85 4.50 -6.84
CA CYS A 55 -12.16 3.96 -6.48
C CYS A 55 -13.10 4.07 -7.68
N PHE A 56 -13.82 3.00 -7.99
CA PHE A 56 -14.86 2.94 -9.01
C PHE A 56 -16.17 2.43 -8.41
N VAL A 57 -17.30 2.87 -8.94
CA VAL A 57 -18.60 2.26 -8.69
C VAL A 57 -18.98 1.36 -9.87
N ASP A 58 -18.95 0.05 -9.68
CA ASP A 58 -19.36 -0.95 -10.66
C ASP A 58 -20.66 -1.61 -10.22
N LYS A 59 -21.74 -1.40 -10.99
CA LYS A 59 -23.10 -1.91 -10.68
C LYS A 59 -23.56 -1.60 -9.25
N GLY A 60 -23.27 -0.39 -8.78
CA GLY A 60 -23.62 0.06 -7.42
C GLY A 60 -22.70 -0.45 -6.30
N ARG A 61 -21.60 -1.14 -6.63
CA ARG A 61 -20.59 -1.59 -5.65
C ARG A 61 -19.30 -0.82 -5.83
N GLU A 62 -18.75 -0.34 -4.72
CA GLU A 62 -17.43 0.30 -4.71
C GLU A 62 -16.33 -0.75 -4.89
N VAL A 63 -15.40 -0.47 -5.79
CA VAL A 63 -14.24 -1.31 -6.09
C VAL A 63 -13.00 -0.45 -6.13
N LEU A 64 -12.02 -0.79 -5.30
CA LEU A 64 -10.69 -0.20 -5.35
C LEU A 64 -9.83 -0.98 -6.34
N LYS A 65 -9.44 -0.35 -7.44
CA LYS A 65 -8.43 -0.91 -8.35
C LYS A 65 -7.08 -0.32 -7.97
N THR A 66 -6.17 -1.17 -7.51
CA THR A 66 -4.87 -0.74 -6.98
C THR A 66 -3.72 -1.48 -7.66
N MET A 67 -2.58 -0.81 -7.71
CA MET A 67 -1.27 -1.41 -7.91
C MET A 67 -0.41 -1.11 -6.69
N TRP A 68 0.65 -1.88 -6.51
CA TRP A 68 1.54 -1.71 -5.39
C TRP A 68 3.00 -1.98 -5.76
N LEU A 69 3.90 -1.39 -4.99
CA LEU A 69 5.33 -1.70 -5.00
C LEU A 69 5.75 -2.01 -3.57
N LEU A 70 6.42 -3.14 -3.37
CA LEU A 70 7.01 -3.51 -2.09
C LEU A 70 8.51 -3.22 -2.16
N ARG A 71 8.98 -2.35 -1.28
CA ARG A 71 10.39 -2.01 -1.15
C ARG A 71 11.01 -2.77 0.02
N SER A 72 11.93 -3.67 -0.28
CA SER A 72 12.77 -4.35 0.71
C SER A 72 13.91 -3.44 1.17
N ARG A 73 14.30 -3.53 2.45
CA ARG A 73 15.59 -3.01 2.91
C ARG A 73 16.72 -3.86 2.34
N VAL A 74 17.75 -3.19 1.84
CA VAL A 74 19.03 -3.77 1.45
C VAL A 74 20.15 -3.01 2.15
N ASP A 75 21.27 -3.69 2.41
CA ASP A 75 22.38 -3.10 3.17
C ASP A 75 23.32 -2.24 2.29
N ASP A 76 23.33 -2.48 0.98
CA ASP A 76 24.22 -1.82 0.01
C ASP A 76 23.42 -1.29 -1.18
N ALA A 77 23.79 -0.11 -1.68
CA ALA A 77 23.16 0.51 -2.85
C ALA A 77 23.28 -0.36 -4.12
N LYS A 78 24.32 -1.20 -4.23
CA LYS A 78 24.48 -2.13 -5.37
C LYS A 78 23.41 -3.22 -5.40
N ASP A 79 22.72 -3.47 -4.29
CA ASP A 79 21.63 -4.44 -4.16
C ASP A 79 20.24 -3.82 -4.42
N ASP A 80 20.17 -2.53 -4.78
CA ASP A 80 18.92 -1.81 -5.05
C ASP A 80 18.08 -2.46 -6.17
N TRP A 81 18.74 -3.01 -7.18
CA TRP A 81 18.09 -3.58 -8.37
C TRP A 81 17.11 -4.72 -8.06
N LYS A 82 17.29 -5.41 -6.93
CA LYS A 82 16.45 -6.54 -6.49
C LYS A 82 15.51 -6.18 -5.34
N ALA A 83 15.44 -4.91 -4.96
CA ALA A 83 14.74 -4.47 -3.75
C ALA A 83 13.29 -4.04 -4.00
N THR A 84 12.81 -4.05 -5.24
CA THR A 84 11.42 -3.70 -5.62
C THR A 84 10.77 -4.81 -6.44
#